data_AF-A0A1A2YTA2-F1
#
_entry.id   AF-A0A1A2YTA2-F1
#
_cell.length_a   1.000
_cell.length_b   1.000
_cell.length_c   1.000
_cell.angle_alpha   90.00
_cell.angle_beta   90.00
_cell.angle_gamma   90.00
#
_symmetry.space_group_name_H-M   'P 1'
#
loop_
_entity.id
_entity.type
_entity.pdbx_description
1 polymer ?
#
loop_
_entity_poly.entity_id
_entity_poly.type
_entity_poly.pdbx_seq_one_letter_code
_entity_poly.pdbx_strand_id
1 'polypeptide(L)'
;MTETRSDVSRKSQAHVPGDGSMWVFVLGDLIIFGAYFVIFMVYRAQQRALFLESQEHLSLNIGVVNTLVLIASSWFVARGVQAARSANHSAAVRLLVCGGGCGVLFMLIKAYEWSTKISQGLTFPRNDFFMFYYLLTGVHLFHVLLGLAILGVVVVDQRNPQLRRVGMAEAGATYWHMVDLLWIVIFALLYVMR
;
A
#
# COMPACT_ATOMS: atom_id res chain seq x y z
N MET A 1 11.70 47.42 38.85
CA MET A 1 11.90 47.44 37.39
C MET A 1 12.98 46.43 37.05
N THR A 2 12.63 45.15 36.89
CA THR A 2 13.54 44.14 36.32
C THR A 2 12.72 42.99 35.72
N GLU A 3 12.52 43.13 34.41
CA GLU A 3 12.31 42.10 33.38
C GLU A 3 11.54 40.81 33.69
N THR A 4 10.26 40.83 33.34
CA THR A 4 9.46 39.65 32.99
C THR A 4 10.00 39.05 31.67
N ARG A 5 10.93 38.11 31.76
CA ARG A 5 11.46 37.40 30.58
C ARG A 5 10.47 36.33 30.11
N SER A 6 9.68 36.74 29.11
CA SER A 6 9.20 35.93 27.97
C SER A 6 8.91 34.46 28.26
N ASP A 7 7.65 34.21 28.58
CA ASP A 7 6.97 32.93 28.42
C ASP A 7 7.03 32.52 26.94
N VAL A 8 8.08 31.79 26.55
CA VAL A 8 8.17 31.20 25.21
C VAL A 8 7.15 30.07 25.17
N SER A 9 5.91 30.45 24.85
CA SER A 9 4.84 29.58 24.40
C SER A 9 5.42 28.55 23.43
N ARG A 10 5.67 27.33 23.92
CA ARG A 10 5.93 26.16 23.09
C ARG A 10 4.74 26.05 22.15
N LYS A 11 4.90 26.52 20.92
CA LYS A 11 4.02 26.13 19.82
C LYS A 11 4.00 24.62 19.84
N SER A 12 2.88 24.06 20.28
CA SER A 12 2.55 22.65 20.10
C SER A 12 2.58 22.43 18.59
N GLN A 13 3.75 22.06 18.07
CA GLN A 13 3.87 21.59 16.70
C GLN A 13 2.93 20.40 16.64
N ALA A 14 1.85 20.54 15.87
CA ALA A 14 0.97 19.45 15.57
C ALA A 14 1.85 18.34 14.99
N HIS A 15 2.12 17.33 15.81
CA HIS A 15 2.92 16.19 15.43
C HIS A 15 2.07 15.40 14.45
N VAL A 16 2.25 15.69 13.16
CA VAL A 16 1.70 14.83 12.11
C VAL A 16 2.49 13.53 12.18
N PRO A 17 1.84 12.37 12.37
CA PRO A 17 2.51 11.09 12.31
C PRO A 17 3.23 10.96 10.96
N GLY A 18 4.55 10.80 10.97
CA GLY A 18 5.41 10.78 9.78
C GLY A 18 6.01 12.14 9.44
N ASP A 19 7.34 12.17 9.26
CA ASP A 19 8.08 13.37 8.84
C ASP A 19 7.47 13.98 7.56
N GLY A 20 7.41 15.31 7.45
CA GLY A 20 6.75 15.99 6.33
C GLY A 20 7.27 15.59 4.94
N SER A 21 8.51 15.12 4.84
CA SER A 21 9.11 14.55 3.63
C SER A 21 8.38 13.29 3.14
N MET A 22 7.88 12.47 4.06
CA MET A 22 7.13 11.26 3.73
C MET A 22 5.77 11.56 3.12
N TRP A 23 5.08 12.57 3.64
CA TRP A 23 3.80 13.01 3.08
C TRP A 23 3.95 13.57 1.68
N VAL A 24 5.02 14.33 1.40
CA VAL A 24 5.31 14.81 0.04
C VAL A 24 5.56 13.65 -0.91
N PHE A 25 6.32 12.64 -0.48
CA PHE A 25 6.56 11.44 -1.27
C PHE A 25 5.25 10.68 -1.56
N VAL A 26 4.46 10.40 -0.52
CA VAL A 26 3.17 9.70 -0.61
C VAL A 26 2.17 10.42 -1.52
N LEU A 27 2.07 11.75 -1.39
CA LEU A 27 1.19 12.56 -2.26
C LEU A 27 1.69 12.60 -3.70
N GLY A 28 3.01 12.65 -3.90
CA GLY A 28 3.63 12.58 -5.22
C GLY A 28 3.27 11.28 -5.95
N ASP A 29 3.44 10.15 -5.27
CA ASP A 29 3.05 8.83 -5.80
C ASP A 29 1.56 8.80 -6.12
N LEU A 30 0.70 9.30 -5.22
CA LEU A 30 -0.75 9.31 -5.42
C LEU A 30 -1.16 10.11 -6.67
N ILE A 31 -0.49 11.22 -6.97
CA ILE A 31 -0.73 12.02 -8.18
C ILE A 31 -0.33 11.24 -9.43
N ILE A 32 0.85 10.59 -9.42
CA ILE A 32 1.33 9.78 -10.55
C ILE A 32 0.35 8.63 -10.83
N PHE A 33 -0.05 7.89 -9.78
CA PHE A 33 -1.07 6.85 -9.89
C PHE A 33 -2.42 7.39 -10.35
N GLY A 34 -2.82 8.56 -9.84
CA GLY A 34 -4.03 9.25 -10.28
C GLY A 34 -4.03 9.52 -11.79
N ALA A 35 -2.91 10.00 -12.33
CA ALA A 35 -2.76 10.17 -13.78
C ALA A 35 -2.87 8.85 -14.54
N TYR A 36 -2.23 7.78 -14.06
CA TYR A 36 -2.39 6.44 -14.64
C TYR A 36 -3.84 5.95 -14.63
N PHE A 37 -4.59 6.17 -13.54
CA PHE A 37 -6.00 5.80 -13.46
C PHE A 37 -6.86 6.59 -14.44
N VAL A 38 -6.58 7.88 -14.64
CA VAL A 38 -7.28 8.69 -15.64
C VAL A 38 -7.02 8.17 -17.05
N ILE A 39 -5.75 7.87 -17.39
CA ILE A 39 -5.39 7.29 -18.70
C ILE A 39 -6.13 5.96 -18.91
N PHE A 40 -6.10 5.08 -17.92
CA PHE A 40 -6.84 3.81 -17.96
C PHE A 40 -8.35 4.01 -18.20
N MET A 41 -8.97 4.97 -17.52
CA MET A 41 -10.38 5.30 -17.68
C MET A 41 -10.72 5.80 -19.09
N VAL A 42 -9.84 6.59 -19.71
CA VAL A 42 -10.00 7.06 -21.10
C VAL A 42 -9.94 5.89 -22.08
N TYR A 43 -8.93 5.02 -21.96
CA TYR A 43 -8.82 3.83 -22.83
C TYR A 43 -9.98 2.86 -22.65
N ARG A 44 -10.42 2.63 -21.40
CA ARG A 44 -11.61 1.85 -21.11
C ARG A 44 -12.86 2.42 -21.77
N ALA A 45 -13.03 3.75 -21.76
CA ALA A 45 -14.17 4.40 -22.37
C ALA A 45 -14.20 4.22 -23.91
N GLN A 46 -13.02 4.14 -24.53
CA GLN A 46 -12.87 3.94 -25.98
C GLN A 46 -13.07 2.47 -26.40
N GLN A 47 -12.63 1.50 -25.58
CA GLN A 47 -12.65 0.06 -25.92
C GLN A 47 -13.48 -0.78 -24.94
N ARG A 48 -14.70 -0.35 -24.62
CA ARG A 48 -15.55 -1.01 -23.60
C ARG A 48 -15.78 -2.50 -23.87
N ALA A 49 -16.03 -2.90 -25.11
CA ALA A 49 -16.32 -4.30 -25.46
C ALA A 49 -15.12 -5.24 -25.17
N LEU A 50 -13.92 -4.82 -25.58
CA LEU A 50 -12.67 -5.56 -25.33
C LEU A 50 -12.34 -5.64 -23.84
N PHE A 51 -12.63 -4.57 -23.09
CA PHE A 51 -12.47 -4.54 -21.64
C PHE A 51 -13.43 -5.50 -20.93
N LEU A 52 -14.70 -5.55 -21.34
CA LEU A 52 -15.69 -6.47 -20.76
C LEU A 52 -15.31 -7.93 -21.02
N GLU A 53 -14.95 -8.27 -22.27
CA GLU A 53 -14.50 -9.62 -22.63
C GLU A 53 -13.23 -10.01 -21.86
N SER A 54 -12.25 -9.10 -21.78
CA SER A 54 -11.00 -9.37 -21.06
C SER A 54 -11.21 -9.47 -19.54
N GLN A 55 -12.21 -8.78 -18.98
CA GLN A 55 -12.60 -8.88 -17.56
C GLN A 55 -13.17 -10.25 -17.19
N GLU A 56 -13.81 -10.97 -18.12
CA GLU A 56 -14.34 -12.32 -17.84
C GLU A 56 -13.22 -13.34 -17.57
N HIS A 57 -12.02 -13.08 -18.09
CA HIS A 57 -10.83 -13.88 -17.80
C HIS A 57 -10.22 -13.59 -16.42
N LEU A 58 -10.74 -12.61 -15.67
CA LEU A 58 -10.32 -12.32 -14.30
C LEU A 58 -11.21 -13.01 -13.27
N SER A 59 -10.57 -13.77 -12.38
CA SER A 59 -11.26 -14.38 -11.25
C SER A 59 -11.54 -13.34 -10.16
N LEU A 60 -12.76 -12.80 -10.13
CA LEU A 60 -13.22 -11.86 -9.10
C LEU A 60 -13.01 -12.41 -7.69
N ASN A 61 -13.25 -13.71 -7.47
CA ASN A 61 -13.07 -14.37 -6.18
C ASN A 61 -11.62 -14.22 -5.65
N ILE A 62 -10.62 -14.41 -6.52
CA ILE A 62 -9.21 -14.25 -6.17
C ILE A 62 -8.90 -12.78 -5.86
N GLY A 63 -9.47 -11.85 -6.63
CA GLY A 63 -9.37 -10.41 -6.35
C GLY A 63 -9.97 -10.00 -5.00
N VAL A 64 -11.14 -10.54 -4.64
CA VAL A 64 -11.80 -10.27 -3.35
C VAL A 64 -10.98 -10.83 -2.19
N VAL A 65 -10.53 -12.09 -2.28
CA VAL A 65 -9.68 -12.70 -1.23
C VAL A 65 -8.42 -11.86 -0.99
N ASN A 66 -7.75 -11.43 -2.06
CA ASN A 66 -6.57 -10.56 -1.96
C ASN A 66 -6.87 -9.23 -1.27
N THR A 67 -8.01 -8.61 -1.60
CA THR A 67 -8.42 -7.34 -0.99
C THR A 67 -8.74 -7.52 0.49
N LEU A 68 -9.41 -8.61 0.89
CA LEU A 68 -9.65 -8.93 2.30
C LEU A 68 -8.34 -9.18 3.07
N VAL A 69 -7.37 -9.87 2.45
CA VAL A 69 -6.05 -10.10 3.03
C VAL A 69 -5.30 -8.79 3.25
N LEU A 70 -5.36 -7.86 2.29
CA LEU A 70 -4.72 -6.55 2.43
C LEU A 70 -5.40 -5.65 3.46
N ILE A 71 -6.73 -5.61 3.52
CA ILE A 71 -7.45 -4.88 4.57
C ILE A 71 -7.10 -5.43 5.95
N ALA A 72 -7.03 -6.77 6.10
CA ALA A 72 -6.59 -7.40 7.33
C ALA A 72 -5.13 -7.03 7.68
N SER A 73 -4.24 -7.02 6.68
CA SER A 73 -2.85 -6.56 6.83
C SER A 73 -2.79 -5.13 7.36
N SER A 74 -3.55 -4.22 6.75
CA SER A 74 -3.70 -2.82 7.14
C SER A 74 -4.08 -2.70 8.62
N TRP A 75 -5.06 -3.48 9.06
CA TRP A 75 -5.49 -3.50 10.46
C TRP A 75 -4.39 -3.99 11.42
N PHE A 76 -3.65 -5.04 11.04
CA PHE A 76 -2.51 -5.51 11.83
C PHE A 76 -1.41 -4.44 11.96
N VAL A 77 -1.08 -3.74 10.88
CA VAL A 77 -0.08 -2.68 10.88
C VAL A 77 -0.53 -1.52 11.77
N ALA A 78 -1.79 -1.08 11.68
CA ALA A 78 -2.35 -0.03 12.54
C ALA A 78 -2.28 -0.40 14.03
N ARG A 79 -2.68 -1.63 14.39
CA ARG A 79 -2.55 -2.17 15.75
C ARG A 79 -1.09 -2.26 16.20
N GLY A 80 -0.18 -2.61 15.28
CA GLY A 80 1.25 -2.68 15.53
C GLY A 80 1.85 -1.33 15.91
N VAL A 81 1.47 -0.25 15.21
CA VAL A 81 1.89 1.11 15.56
C VAL A 81 1.33 1.54 16.90
N GLN A 82 0.06 1.25 17.20
CA GLN A 82 -0.52 1.54 18.52
C GLN A 82 0.24 0.82 19.64
N ALA A 83 0.59 -0.45 19.43
CA ALA A 83 1.41 -1.20 20.37
C ALA A 83 2.81 -0.56 20.55
N ALA A 84 3.44 -0.09 19.47
CA ALA A 84 4.72 0.61 19.51
C ALA A 84 4.63 1.93 20.31
N ARG A 85 3.52 2.68 20.18
CA ARG A 85 3.24 3.90 20.95
C ARG A 85 3.04 3.62 22.45
N SER A 86 2.44 2.48 22.79
CA SER A 86 2.23 2.04 24.18
C SER A 86 3.48 1.40 24.83
N ALA A 87 4.65 1.49 24.20
CA ALA A 87 5.90 0.84 24.60
C ALA A 87 5.82 -0.71 24.68
N ASN A 88 4.78 -1.33 24.11
CA ASN A 88 4.65 -2.77 24.01
C ASN A 88 5.29 -3.30 22.71
N HIS A 89 6.62 -3.24 22.67
CA HIS A 89 7.40 -3.55 21.47
C HIS A 89 7.28 -5.01 21.01
N SER A 90 7.11 -5.95 21.94
CA SER A 90 6.88 -7.36 21.61
C SER A 90 5.57 -7.56 20.83
N ALA A 91 4.50 -6.87 21.25
CA ALA A 91 3.24 -6.90 20.53
C ALA A 91 3.35 -6.17 19.19
N ALA A 92 4.04 -5.02 19.15
CA ALA A 92 4.27 -4.26 17.92
C ALA A 92 4.97 -5.10 16.85
N VAL A 93 6.09 -5.74 17.18
CA VAL A 93 6.86 -6.58 16.26
C VAL A 93 6.01 -7.72 15.71
N ARG A 94 5.28 -8.43 16.57
CA ARG A 94 4.43 -9.55 16.14
C ARG A 94 3.35 -9.08 15.17
N LEU A 95 2.67 -7.96 15.48
CA LEU A 95 1.61 -7.41 14.65
C LEU A 95 2.14 -6.90 13.30
N LEU A 96 3.27 -6.20 13.28
CA LEU A 96 3.91 -5.72 12.05
C LEU A 96 4.39 -6.89 11.17
N VAL A 97 4.93 -7.95 11.77
CA VAL A 97 5.32 -9.17 11.04
C VAL A 97 4.09 -9.89 10.48
N CYS A 98 2.99 -9.99 11.24
CA CYS A 98 1.73 -10.54 10.72
C CYS A 98 1.18 -9.71 9.56
N GLY A 99 1.21 -8.37 9.67
CA GLY A 99 0.82 -7.46 8.59
C GLY A 99 1.67 -7.65 7.33
N GLY A 100 3.00 -7.65 7.47
CA GLY A 100 3.92 -7.92 6.36
C GLY A 100 3.73 -9.31 5.75
N GLY A 101 3.48 -10.34 6.58
CA GLY A 101 3.17 -11.70 6.12
C GLY A 101 1.92 -11.76 5.24
N CYS A 102 0.88 -11.00 5.58
CA CYS A 102 -0.31 -10.86 4.73
C CYS A 102 0.03 -10.18 3.38
N GLY A 103 0.93 -9.19 3.38
CA GLY A 103 1.43 -8.57 2.16
C GLY A 103 2.20 -9.55 1.26
N VAL A 104 3.04 -10.41 1.84
CA VAL A 104 3.73 -11.48 1.11
C VAL A 104 2.73 -12.49 0.54
N LEU A 105 1.72 -12.88 1.32
CA LEU A 105 0.67 -13.78 0.85
C LEU A 105 -0.07 -13.19 -0.36
N PHE A 106 -0.43 -11.91 -0.29
CA PHE A 106 -1.00 -11.17 -1.42
C PHE A 106 -0.11 -11.25 -2.67
N MET A 107 1.20 -11.01 -2.52
CA MET A 107 2.14 -11.10 -3.65
C MET A 107 2.17 -12.51 -4.26
N LEU A 108 2.18 -13.56 -3.45
CA LEU A 108 2.23 -14.95 -3.91
C LEU A 108 0.96 -15.33 -4.68
N ILE A 109 -0.21 -14.95 -4.16
CA ILE A 109 -1.50 -15.18 -4.85
C ILE A 109 -1.49 -14.46 -6.21
N LYS A 110 -0.95 -13.24 -6.27
CA LYS A 110 -0.86 -12.47 -7.51
C LYS A 110 0.13 -13.06 -8.51
N ALA A 111 1.30 -13.49 -8.06
CA ALA A 111 2.27 -14.18 -8.90
C ALA A 111 1.68 -15.47 -9.50
N TYR A 112 0.90 -16.21 -8.71
CA TYR A 112 0.18 -17.40 -9.19
C TYR A 112 -0.88 -17.05 -10.26
N GLU A 113 -1.67 -16.00 -10.04
CA GLU A 113 -2.66 -15.52 -11.02
C GLU A 113 -1.98 -15.09 -12.33
N TRP A 114 -0.86 -14.37 -12.25
CA TRP A 114 -0.06 -13.99 -13.41
C TRP A 114 0.48 -15.20 -14.17
N SER A 115 1.12 -16.14 -13.46
CA SER A 115 1.68 -17.36 -14.08
C SER A 115 0.59 -18.16 -14.80
N THR A 116 -0.60 -18.26 -14.19
CA THR A 116 -1.73 -18.97 -14.79
C THR A 116 -2.20 -18.27 -16.07
N LYS A 117 -2.36 -16.94 -16.05
CA LYS A 117 -2.75 -16.16 -17.24
C LYS A 117 -1.71 -16.21 -18.37
N ILE A 118 -0.43 -16.13 -18.03
CA ILE A 118 0.67 -16.27 -19.00
C ILE A 118 0.65 -17.67 -19.62
N SER A 119 0.44 -18.73 -18.83
CA SER A 119 0.35 -20.10 -19.34
C SER A 119 -0.88 -20.34 -20.24
N GLN A 120 -1.94 -19.55 -20.09
CA GLN A 120 -3.13 -19.58 -20.95
C GLN A 120 -2.94 -18.78 -22.26
N GLY A 121 -1.74 -18.27 -22.55
CA GLY A 121 -1.45 -17.50 -23.75
C GLY A 121 -2.00 -16.06 -23.71
N LEU A 122 -2.38 -15.55 -22.52
CA LEU A 122 -2.74 -14.15 -22.29
C LEU A 122 -1.47 -13.34 -22.00
N THR A 123 -0.55 -13.37 -22.96
CA THR A 123 0.77 -12.73 -22.90
C THR A 123 0.72 -11.24 -23.18
N PHE A 124 1.71 -10.52 -22.67
CA PHE A 124 2.06 -9.16 -23.10
C PHE A 124 2.59 -9.25 -24.55
N PRO A 125 2.05 -8.57 -25.59
CA PRO A 125 0.99 -7.55 -25.66
C PRO A 125 -0.22 -8.03 -26.50
N ARG A 126 -1.07 -8.90 -25.95
CA ARG A 126 -2.23 -9.42 -26.70
C ARG A 126 -3.35 -8.40 -26.89
N ASN A 127 -3.59 -7.54 -25.90
CA ASN A 127 -4.71 -6.60 -25.83
C ASN A 127 -4.37 -5.42 -24.89
N ASP A 128 -4.88 -4.22 -25.19
CA ASP A 128 -4.64 -2.99 -24.41
C ASP A 128 -5.05 -3.15 -22.94
N PHE A 129 -6.13 -3.89 -22.67
CA PHE A 129 -6.56 -4.22 -21.31
C PHE A 129 -5.48 -4.97 -20.50
N PHE A 130 -4.89 -6.02 -21.08
CA PHE A 130 -3.86 -6.80 -20.40
C PHE A 130 -2.59 -5.98 -20.19
N MET A 131 -2.25 -5.08 -21.12
CA MET A 131 -1.13 -4.15 -20.96
C MET A 131 -1.31 -3.28 -19.70
N PHE A 132 -2.46 -2.61 -19.56
CA PHE A 132 -2.76 -1.81 -18.37
C PHE A 132 -2.88 -2.66 -17.10
N TYR A 133 -3.47 -3.85 -17.19
CA TYR A 133 -3.56 -4.79 -16.08
C TYR A 133 -2.17 -5.13 -15.51
N TYR A 134 -1.25 -5.58 -16.36
CA TYR A 134 0.11 -5.95 -15.93
C TYR A 134 0.90 -4.72 -15.47
N LEU A 135 0.72 -3.56 -16.12
CA LEU A 135 1.38 -2.31 -15.71
C LEU A 135 0.90 -1.85 -14.32
N LEU A 136 -0.40 -1.69 -14.10
CA LEU A 136 -0.99 -1.21 -12.85
C LEU A 136 -0.73 -2.18 -11.70
N THR A 137 -0.94 -3.48 -11.92
CA THR A 137 -0.70 -4.49 -10.88
C THR A 137 0.80 -4.71 -10.63
N GLY A 138 1.65 -4.57 -11.64
CA GLY A 138 3.10 -4.69 -11.52
C GLY A 138 3.75 -3.54 -10.77
N VAL A 139 3.39 -2.29 -11.10
CA VAL A 139 3.89 -1.13 -10.35
C VAL A 139 3.38 -1.17 -8.90
N HIS A 140 2.15 -1.63 -8.67
CA HIS A 140 1.64 -1.83 -7.32
C HIS A 140 2.43 -2.89 -6.56
N LEU A 141 2.75 -4.03 -7.19
CA LEU A 141 3.56 -5.08 -6.57
C LEU A 141 4.95 -4.56 -6.16
N PHE A 142 5.55 -3.71 -6.99
CA PHE A 142 6.79 -3.01 -6.65
C PHE A 142 6.64 -2.12 -5.41
N HIS A 143 5.53 -1.39 -5.27
CA HIS A 143 5.27 -0.57 -4.08
C HIS A 143 5.03 -1.41 -2.82
N VAL A 144 4.35 -2.55 -2.94
CA VAL A 144 4.18 -3.52 -1.84
C VAL A 144 5.54 -4.05 -1.39
N LEU A 145 6.43 -4.38 -2.32
CA LEU A 145 7.81 -4.77 -2.02
C LEU A 145 8.58 -3.68 -1.26
N LEU A 146 8.48 -2.42 -1.71
CA LEU A 146 9.09 -1.29 -1.00
C LEU A 146 8.48 -1.11 0.40
N GLY A 147 7.17 -1.29 0.53
CA GLY A 147 6.47 -1.24 1.82
C GLY A 147 6.92 -2.34 2.76
N LEU A 148 7.17 -3.55 2.24
CA LEU A 148 7.66 -4.68 3.01
C LEU A 148 9.08 -4.42 3.51
N ALA A 149 9.93 -3.80 2.67
CA ALA A 149 11.26 -3.38 3.08
C ALA A 149 11.18 -2.34 4.21
N ILE A 150 10.32 -1.32 4.09
CA ILE A 150 10.12 -0.31 5.14
C ILE A 150 9.59 -0.95 6.44
N LEU A 151 8.58 -1.81 6.37
CA LEU A 151 8.07 -2.54 7.53
C LEU A 151 9.15 -3.43 8.15
N GLY A 152 10.01 -4.05 7.33
CA GLY A 152 11.16 -4.82 7.78
C GLY A 152 12.13 -3.97 8.63
N VAL A 153 12.45 -2.75 8.17
CA VAL A 153 13.29 -1.82 8.94
C VAL A 153 12.58 -1.39 10.24
N VAL A 154 11.29 -1.08 10.20
CA VAL A 154 10.51 -0.76 11.41
C VAL A 154 10.56 -1.92 12.42
N VAL A 155 10.42 -3.17 11.95
CA VAL A 155 10.52 -4.35 12.82
C VAL A 155 11.90 -4.46 13.47
N VAL A 156 12.98 -4.18 12.73
CA VAL A 156 14.35 -4.16 13.28
C VAL A 156 14.50 -3.05 14.33
N ASP A 157 14.01 -1.84 14.05
CA ASP A 157 14.04 -0.70 14.98
C ASP A 157 13.25 -0.98 16.26
N GLN A 158 12.10 -1.65 16.18
CA GLN A 158 11.31 -2.01 17.36
C GLN A 158 11.97 -3.14 18.18
N ARG A 159 12.76 -4.00 17.54
CA ARG A 159 13.55 -5.04 18.23
C ARG A 159 14.76 -4.45 18.96
N ASN A 160 15.40 -3.43 18.43
CA ASN A 160 16.59 -2.81 19.03
C ASN A 160 16.19 -1.67 19.99
N PRO A 161 16.42 -1.79 21.31
CA PRO A 161 16.05 -0.77 22.29
C PRO A 161 16.63 0.63 22.02
N GLN A 162 17.79 0.73 21.35
CA GLN A 162 18.45 2.00 21.05
C GLN A 162 17.88 2.72 19.81
N LEU A 163 17.11 2.01 18.98
CA LEU A 163 16.58 2.53 17.71
C LEU A 163 15.05 2.66 17.70
N ARG A 164 14.38 2.52 18.86
CA ARG A 164 12.91 2.57 18.98
C ARG A 164 12.34 3.95 18.61
N ARG A 165 12.19 4.18 17.31
CA ARG A 165 11.64 5.40 16.73
C ARG A 165 10.18 5.19 16.41
N VAL A 166 9.31 5.72 17.28
CA VAL A 166 7.85 5.69 17.05
C VAL A 166 7.49 6.38 15.73
N GLY A 167 8.14 7.51 15.42
CA GLY A 167 7.94 8.22 14.16
C GLY A 167 8.23 7.37 12.91
N MET A 168 9.20 6.46 12.97
CA MET A 168 9.49 5.56 11.84
C MET A 168 8.41 4.48 11.67
N ALA A 169 7.80 4.02 12.77
CA ALA A 169 6.67 3.09 12.70
C ALA A 169 5.41 3.76 12.14
N GLU A 170 5.13 5.00 12.54
CA GLU A 170 4.03 5.81 12.02
C GLU A 170 4.20 6.13 10.53
N ALA A 171 5.42 6.51 10.15
CA ALA A 171 5.86 6.65 8.78
C ALA A 171 5.56 5.36 7.98
N GLY A 172 6.18 4.24 8.37
CA GLY A 172 6.02 2.97 7.66
C GLY A 172 4.56 2.51 7.52
N ALA A 173 3.74 2.72 8.55
CA ALA A 173 2.32 2.43 8.47
C ALA A 173 1.58 3.35 7.50
N THR A 174 1.88 4.65 7.48
CA THR A 174 1.27 5.60 6.55
C THR A 174 1.52 5.21 5.10
N TYR A 175 2.76 4.82 4.77
CA TYR A 175 3.07 4.30 3.43
C TYR A 175 2.33 2.99 3.14
N TRP A 176 2.31 2.04 4.08
CA TRP A 176 1.59 0.78 3.91
C TRP A 176 0.09 0.99 3.65
N HIS A 177 -0.54 1.91 4.39
CA HIS A 177 -1.95 2.27 4.20
C HIS A 177 -2.20 2.95 2.86
N MET A 178 -1.29 3.79 2.37
CA MET A 178 -1.41 4.35 1.03
C MET A 178 -1.34 3.27 -0.05
N VAL A 179 -0.39 2.32 0.07
CA VAL A 179 -0.27 1.22 -0.88
C VAL A 179 -1.54 0.36 -0.89
N ASP A 180 -2.08 0.05 0.29
CA ASP A 180 -3.37 -0.66 0.43
C ASP A 180 -4.53 0.10 -0.24
N LEU A 181 -4.61 1.42 -0.03
CA LEU A 181 -5.62 2.26 -0.70
C LEU A 181 -5.50 2.23 -2.22
N LEU A 182 -4.27 2.28 -2.76
CA LEU A 182 -4.04 2.15 -4.21
C LEU A 182 -4.55 0.81 -4.73
N TRP A 183 -4.36 -0.28 -3.97
CA TRP A 183 -4.88 -1.59 -4.35
C TRP A 183 -6.40 -1.60 -4.45
N ILE A 184 -7.09 -1.01 -3.47
CA ILE A 184 -8.56 -0.97 -3.45
C ILE A 184 -9.09 -0.27 -4.71
N VAL A 185 -8.45 0.83 -5.12
CA VAL A 185 -8.80 1.56 -6.35
C VAL A 185 -8.53 0.70 -7.59
N ILE A 186 -7.36 0.06 -7.68
CA ILE A 186 -7.00 -0.84 -8.79
C ILE A 186 -8.01 -2.00 -8.89
N PHE A 187 -8.36 -2.62 -7.76
CA PHE A 187 -9.33 -3.70 -7.68
C PHE A 187 -10.72 -3.23 -8.14
N ALA A 188 -11.18 -2.06 -7.68
CA ALA A 188 -12.45 -1.50 -8.11
C ALA A 188 -12.49 -1.27 -9.63
N LEU A 189 -11.42 -0.72 -10.21
CA LEU A 189 -11.33 -0.42 -11.64
C LEU A 189 -11.21 -1.68 -12.51
N LEU A 190 -10.46 -2.70 -12.08
CA LEU A 190 -10.17 -3.88 -12.89
C LEU A 190 -11.16 -5.04 -12.70
N TYR A 191 -11.71 -5.23 -11.49
CA TYR A 191 -12.53 -6.40 -11.16
C TYR A 191 -14.00 -6.08 -10.91
N VAL A 192 -14.31 -4.87 -10.39
CA VAL A 192 -15.68 -4.52 -9.97
C VAL A 192 -16.41 -3.70 -11.04
N MET A 193 -15.73 -2.75 -11.68
CA MET A 193 -16.33 -1.85 -12.64
C MET A 193 -16.51 -2.53 -14.01
N ARG A 194 -17.67 -3.15 -14.19
CA ARG A 194 -18.13 -3.75 -15.44
C ARG A 194 -18.77 -2.68 -16.31
#